data_AF-A0A150AGS7-F1
#
_entry.id   AF-A0A150AGS7-F1
#
_cell.length_a   1.000
_cell.length_b   1.000
_cell.length_c   1.000
_cell.angle_alpha   90.00
_cell.angle_beta   90.00
_cell.angle_gamma   90.00
#
_symmetry.space_group_name_H-M   'P 1'
#
loop_
_entity.id
_entity.type
_entity.pdbx_description
1 polymer ?
#
loop_
_entity_poly.entity_id
_entity_poly.type
_entity_poly.pdbx_seq_one_letter_code
_entity_poly.pdbx_strand_id
1 'polypeptide(L)'
;MVVFKMKSKILKISLFLFLLGSFQNAMFAQEKEGIVEKVRAFVPSYVGENDKDAYQLQAINHHKLWFFILDDKKSLHVLTFENDSLQKTSEFFEMGLFKIVDKYGMSCENKIAPVNDLTLKPYYKFKKKASKDFERLLYLEYGYVKNSFFRKVGNVIIFPFTFFLSNESSYDKAIKKMQKVEKNIQKQQNAYQSIASPLL
;
A
#
# COMPACT_ATOMS: atom_id res chain seq x y z
N MET A 1 -47.01 1.20 28.70
CA MET A 1 -45.92 2.21 28.65
C MET A 1 -44.59 1.51 28.29
N VAL A 2 -44.37 1.14 27.02
CA VAL A 2 -43.18 0.35 26.57
C VAL A 2 -42.48 0.98 25.35
N VAL A 3 -42.93 2.13 24.86
CA VAL A 3 -42.50 2.67 23.56
C VAL A 3 -41.18 3.48 23.64
N PHE A 4 -40.71 3.86 24.83
CA PHE A 4 -39.57 4.78 24.96
C PHE A 4 -38.17 4.13 24.98
N LYS A 5 -38.05 2.81 25.17
CA LYS A 5 -36.73 2.15 25.32
C LYS A 5 -36.07 1.75 24.00
N MET A 6 -36.82 1.65 22.90
CA MET A 6 -36.29 1.19 21.60
C MET A 6 -35.54 2.28 20.82
N LYS A 7 -35.95 3.55 20.94
CA LYS A 7 -35.34 4.68 20.18
C LYS A 7 -33.87 4.93 20.55
N SER A 8 -33.47 4.66 21.79
CA SER A 8 -32.09 4.89 22.26
C SER A 8 -31.07 3.89 21.69
N LYS A 9 -31.47 2.63 21.42
CA LYS A 9 -30.56 1.60 20.90
C LYS A 9 -30.25 1.79 19.41
N ILE A 10 -31.24 2.18 18.61
CA ILE A 10 -31.09 2.39 17.16
C ILE A 10 -30.19 3.62 16.90
N LEU A 11 -30.35 4.68 17.69
CA LEU A 11 -29.52 5.89 17.59
C LEU A 11 -28.04 5.60 17.88
N LYS A 12 -27.74 4.74 18.87
CA LYS A 12 -26.37 4.34 19.21
C LYS A 12 -25.70 3.50 18.12
N ILE A 13 -26.45 2.63 17.45
CA ILE A 13 -25.95 1.81 16.34
C ILE A 13 -25.66 2.70 15.12
N SER A 14 -26.55 3.64 14.80
CA SER A 14 -26.33 4.61 13.72
C SER A 14 -25.10 5.48 13.97
N LEU A 15 -24.93 5.98 15.21
CA LEU A 15 -23.76 6.78 15.58
C LEU A 15 -22.46 5.97 15.52
N PHE A 16 -22.49 4.68 15.91
CA PHE A 16 -21.34 3.78 15.82
C PHE A 16 -20.94 3.48 14.36
N LEU A 17 -21.92 3.26 13.48
CA LEU A 17 -21.68 3.07 12.04
C LEU A 17 -21.17 4.34 11.36
N PHE A 18 -21.69 5.51 11.75
CA PHE A 18 -21.23 6.81 11.25
C PHE A 18 -19.80 7.14 11.70
N LEU A 19 -19.43 6.78 12.94
CA LEU A 19 -18.06 6.89 13.44
C LEU A 19 -17.13 5.93 12.69
N LEU A 20 -17.53 4.67 12.47
CA LEU A 20 -16.75 3.70 11.69
C LEU A 20 -16.50 4.17 10.24
N GLY A 21 -17.50 4.76 9.59
CA GLY A 21 -17.35 5.32 8.23
C GLY A 21 -16.41 6.53 8.19
N SER A 22 -16.48 7.40 9.20
CA SER A 22 -15.61 8.59 9.30
C SER A 22 -14.14 8.22 9.54
N PHE A 23 -13.86 7.16 10.31
CA PHE A 23 -12.49 6.68 10.56
C PHE A 23 -11.81 6.11 9.31
N GLN A 24 -12.56 5.54 8.36
CA GLN A 24 -11.98 5.00 7.12
C GLN A 24 -11.42 6.11 6.24
N ASN A 25 -12.15 7.23 6.09
CA ASN A 25 -11.73 8.35 5.23
C ASN A 25 -10.46 9.06 5.73
N ALA A 26 -10.30 9.22 7.05
CA ALA A 26 -9.12 9.86 7.63
C ALA A 26 -7.84 8.99 7.53
N MET A 27 -7.97 7.66 7.68
CA MET A 27 -6.84 6.73 7.47
C MET A 27 -6.37 6.72 6.01
N PHE A 28 -7.31 6.81 5.06
CA PHE A 28 -6.99 6.83 3.63
C PHE A 28 -6.15 8.04 3.20
N ALA A 29 -6.39 9.22 3.81
CA ALA A 29 -5.63 10.43 3.49
C ALA A 29 -4.16 10.32 3.96
N GLN A 30 -3.94 9.83 5.19
CA GLN A 30 -2.59 9.72 5.77
C GLN A 30 -1.76 8.58 5.13
N GLU A 31 -2.40 7.47 4.72
CA GLU A 31 -1.73 6.39 3.97
C GLU A 31 -1.24 6.89 2.59
N LYS A 32 -1.96 7.82 1.97
CA LYS A 32 -1.63 8.35 0.64
C LYS A 32 -0.37 9.20 0.64
N GLU A 33 -0.14 10.05 1.65
CA GLU A 33 1.07 10.88 1.73
C GLU A 33 2.35 10.05 1.91
N GLY A 34 2.33 9.04 2.79
CA GLY A 34 3.50 8.17 3.00
C GLY A 34 3.88 7.33 1.78
N ILE A 35 2.89 6.91 0.99
CA ILE A 35 3.11 6.20 -0.28
C ILE A 35 3.77 7.11 -1.31
N VAL A 36 3.35 8.38 -1.40
CA VAL A 36 3.90 9.34 -2.35
C VAL A 36 5.40 9.55 -2.13
N GLU A 37 5.83 9.73 -0.88
CA GLU A 37 7.24 9.86 -0.54
C GLU A 37 8.05 8.61 -0.90
N LYS A 38 7.52 7.42 -0.62
CA LYS A 38 8.19 6.16 -0.97
C LYS A 38 8.36 5.97 -2.47
N VAL A 39 7.35 6.33 -3.27
CA VAL A 39 7.44 6.26 -4.74
C VAL A 39 8.46 7.29 -5.26
N ARG A 40 8.44 8.52 -4.73
CA ARG A 40 9.39 9.59 -5.10
C ARG A 40 10.83 9.31 -4.72
N ALA A 41 11.06 8.46 -3.72
CA ALA A 41 12.41 8.02 -3.35
C ALA A 41 13.06 7.13 -4.41
N PHE A 42 12.30 6.55 -5.35
CA PHE A 42 12.85 5.79 -6.47
C PHE A 42 13.33 6.74 -7.57
N VAL A 43 14.49 6.41 -8.15
CA VAL A 43 15.03 7.13 -9.31
C VAL A 43 14.04 7.05 -10.48
N PRO A 44 13.65 8.17 -11.09
CA PRO A 44 12.73 8.16 -12.22
C PRO A 44 13.35 7.43 -13.42
N SER A 45 12.54 6.61 -14.08
CA SER A 45 12.86 5.94 -15.35
C SER A 45 12.88 6.89 -16.53
N TYR A 46 12.11 7.98 -16.44
CA TYR A 46 12.00 9.05 -17.41
C TYR A 46 11.51 10.33 -16.70
N VAL A 47 12.00 11.49 -17.14
CA VAL A 47 11.57 12.80 -16.66
C VAL A 47 11.11 13.61 -17.86
N GLY A 48 9.88 14.12 -17.82
CA GLY A 48 9.36 15.00 -18.87
C GLY A 48 10.08 16.34 -18.85
N GLU A 49 10.60 16.75 -20.01
CA GLU A 49 11.42 17.97 -20.18
C GLU A 49 10.59 19.27 -20.23
N ASN A 50 9.28 19.22 -19.99
CA ASN A 50 8.43 20.40 -20.09
C ASN A 50 8.34 21.12 -18.73
N ASP A 51 8.95 22.30 -18.63
CA ASP A 51 8.98 23.10 -17.39
C ASP A 51 7.60 23.43 -16.82
N LYS A 52 6.56 23.53 -17.67
CA LYS A 52 5.19 23.86 -17.25
C LYS A 52 4.46 22.66 -16.64
N ASP A 53 4.72 21.46 -17.16
CA ASP A 53 4.04 20.22 -16.79
C ASP A 53 5.06 19.11 -16.56
N ALA A 54 6.04 19.40 -15.68
CA ALA A 54 7.09 18.44 -15.38
C ALA A 54 6.50 17.22 -14.67
N TYR A 55 6.68 16.06 -15.28
CA TYR A 55 6.25 14.78 -14.75
C TYR A 55 7.41 13.79 -14.67
N GLN A 56 7.26 12.78 -13.84
CA GLN A 56 8.22 11.69 -13.72
C GLN A 56 7.51 10.36 -13.90
N LEU A 57 8.22 9.40 -14.50
CA LEU A 57 7.74 8.04 -14.67
C LEU A 57 8.65 7.07 -13.92
N GLN A 58 8.08 6.18 -13.12
CA GLN A 58 8.76 4.96 -12.69
C GLN A 58 8.19 3.77 -13.48
N ALA A 59 9.02 3.14 -14.29
CA ALA A 59 8.64 2.03 -15.15
C ALA A 59 8.82 0.70 -14.44
N ILE A 60 7.76 -0.11 -14.39
CA ILE A 60 7.73 -1.44 -13.79
C ILE A 60 7.54 -2.47 -14.89
N ASN A 61 8.52 -3.36 -15.04
CA ASN A 61 8.43 -4.49 -15.93
C ASN A 61 7.98 -5.74 -15.19
N HIS A 62 6.95 -6.40 -15.70
CA HIS A 62 6.55 -7.73 -15.26
C HIS A 62 6.35 -8.65 -16.46
N HIS A 63 7.34 -9.50 -16.72
CA HIS A 63 7.40 -10.33 -17.93
C HIS A 63 7.34 -9.46 -19.20
N LYS A 64 6.28 -9.61 -20.01
CA LYS A 64 6.06 -8.81 -21.24
C LYS A 64 5.20 -7.56 -21.00
N LEU A 65 4.70 -7.37 -19.77
CA LEU A 65 3.83 -6.26 -19.42
C LEU A 65 4.65 -5.12 -18.82
N TRP A 66 4.26 -3.91 -19.16
CA TRP A 66 4.83 -2.67 -18.65
C TRP A 66 3.74 -1.87 -17.93
N PHE A 67 4.11 -1.36 -16.75
CA PHE A 67 3.30 -0.48 -15.94
C PHE A 67 4.12 0.76 -15.61
N PHE A 68 3.47 1.90 -15.46
CA PHE A 68 4.12 3.17 -15.18
C PHE A 68 3.45 3.81 -14.00
N ILE A 69 4.24 4.23 -13.02
CA ILE A 69 3.77 5.17 -12.03
C ILE A 69 4.11 6.56 -12.57
N LEU A 70 3.08 7.35 -12.86
CA LEU A 70 3.18 8.75 -13.27
C LEU A 70 3.05 9.64 -12.03
N ASP A 71 4.05 10.47 -11.79
CA ASP A 71 4.01 11.55 -10.80
C ASP A 71 3.90 12.90 -11.52
N ASP A 72 2.76 13.56 -11.34
CA ASP A 72 2.46 14.89 -11.90
C ASP A 72 2.62 16.01 -10.85
N LYS A 73 3.40 15.76 -9.79
CA LYS A 73 3.59 16.58 -8.58
C LYS A 73 2.38 16.63 -7.64
N LYS A 74 1.16 16.57 -8.16
CA LYS A 74 -0.08 16.63 -7.37
C LYS A 74 -0.54 15.26 -6.91
N SER A 75 -0.32 14.24 -7.74
CA SER A 75 -0.85 12.91 -7.58
C SER A 75 0.03 11.87 -8.24
N LEU A 76 -0.18 10.61 -7.82
CA LEU A 76 0.39 9.46 -8.48
C LEU A 76 -0.70 8.73 -9.23
N HIS A 77 -0.40 8.33 -10.44
CA HIS A 77 -1.28 7.53 -11.28
C HIS A 77 -0.58 6.30 -11.80
N VAL A 78 -1.32 5.21 -11.95
CA VAL A 78 -0.79 3.99 -12.54
C VAL A 78 -1.34 3.84 -13.96
N LEU A 79 -0.42 3.70 -14.90
CA LEU A 79 -0.70 3.54 -16.33
C LEU A 79 -0.21 2.17 -16.80
N THR A 80 -0.87 1.62 -17.81
CA THR A 80 -0.42 0.43 -18.54
C THR A 80 -0.55 0.64 -20.04
N PHE A 81 0.14 -0.18 -20.82
CA PHE A 81 -0.03 -0.18 -22.27
C PHE A 81 -1.16 -1.11 -22.69
N GLU A 82 -2.12 -0.55 -23.41
CA GLU A 82 -3.19 -1.29 -24.06
C GLU A 82 -3.38 -0.73 -25.48
N ASN A 83 -3.29 -1.61 -26.49
CA ASN A 83 -3.45 -1.26 -27.92
C ASN A 83 -2.59 -0.05 -28.35
N ASP A 84 -1.29 -0.08 -28.04
CA ASP A 84 -0.31 0.99 -28.33
C ASP A 84 -0.59 2.36 -27.69
N SER A 85 -1.51 2.41 -26.72
CA SER A 85 -1.85 3.61 -25.95
C SER A 85 -1.60 3.41 -24.46
N LEU A 86 -1.22 4.49 -23.76
CA LEU A 86 -1.18 4.51 -22.29
C LEU A 86 -2.60 4.70 -21.76
N GLN A 87 -3.07 3.72 -20.99
CA GLN A 87 -4.36 3.76 -20.33
C GLN A 87 -4.17 3.83 -18.82
N LYS A 88 -5.01 4.62 -18.16
CA LYS A 88 -5.07 4.67 -16.70
C LYS A 88 -5.70 3.38 -16.17
N THR A 89 -5.07 2.75 -15.19
CA THR A 89 -5.62 1.54 -14.57
C THR A 89 -6.77 1.87 -13.63
N SER A 90 -7.56 0.88 -13.21
CA SER A 90 -8.58 1.12 -12.18
C SER A 90 -7.97 1.64 -10.88
N GLU A 91 -8.77 2.37 -10.09
CA GLU A 91 -8.37 2.84 -8.76
C GLU A 91 -8.00 1.67 -7.84
N PHE A 92 -8.70 0.54 -7.96
CA PHE A 92 -8.40 -0.67 -7.21
C PHE A 92 -7.00 -1.21 -7.54
N PHE A 93 -6.64 -1.25 -8.82
CA PHE A 93 -5.32 -1.67 -9.27
C PHE A 93 -4.23 -0.69 -8.78
N GLU A 94 -4.46 0.60 -8.95
CA GLU A 94 -3.55 1.66 -8.50
C GLU A 94 -3.26 1.54 -7.00
N MET A 95 -4.29 1.45 -6.17
CA MET A 95 -4.15 1.27 -4.72
C MET A 95 -3.46 -0.04 -4.35
N GLY A 96 -3.81 -1.14 -5.03
CA GLY A 96 -3.19 -2.44 -4.80
C GLY A 96 -1.70 -2.44 -5.12
N LEU A 97 -1.31 -1.79 -6.22
CA LEU A 97 0.09 -1.63 -6.61
C LEU A 97 0.84 -0.82 -5.57
N PHE A 98 0.29 0.31 -5.13
CA PHE A 98 0.92 1.14 -4.11
C PHE A 98 1.10 0.42 -2.78
N LYS A 99 0.15 -0.43 -2.35
CA LYS A 99 0.33 -1.28 -1.17
C LYS A 99 1.47 -2.30 -1.33
N ILE A 100 1.65 -2.84 -2.53
CA ILE A 100 2.76 -3.75 -2.82
C ILE A 100 4.09 -2.99 -2.75
N VAL A 101 4.15 -1.79 -3.34
CA VAL A 101 5.34 -0.93 -3.30
C VAL A 101 5.66 -0.51 -1.86
N ASP A 102 4.66 -0.07 -1.10
CA ASP A 102 4.80 0.36 0.29
C ASP A 102 5.39 -0.73 1.19
N LYS A 103 4.91 -1.97 0.99
CA LYS A 103 5.25 -3.14 1.80
C LYS A 103 6.57 -3.80 1.43
N TYR A 104 6.92 -3.82 0.14
CA TYR A 104 8.05 -4.62 -0.35
C TYR A 104 9.10 -3.83 -1.13
N GLY A 105 8.77 -2.61 -1.55
CA GLY A 105 9.57 -1.83 -2.48
C GLY A 105 9.63 -2.42 -3.89
N MET A 106 10.52 -1.86 -4.69
CA MET A 106 10.80 -2.28 -6.06
C MET A 106 12.29 -2.58 -6.24
N SER A 107 12.62 -3.63 -6.99
CA SER A 107 14.01 -3.90 -7.34
C SER A 107 14.38 -3.11 -8.57
N CYS A 108 15.39 -2.24 -8.45
CA CYS A 108 15.95 -1.49 -9.57
C CYS A 108 16.76 -2.42 -10.50
N GLU A 109 16.56 -2.26 -11.80
CA GLU A 109 17.36 -2.84 -12.87
C GLU A 109 17.94 -1.68 -13.68
N ASN A 110 19.23 -1.40 -13.49
CA ASN A 110 19.92 -0.30 -14.15
C ASN A 110 20.28 -0.63 -15.61
N LYS A 111 19.26 -0.87 -16.42
CA LYS A 111 19.37 -1.22 -17.83
C LYS A 111 18.44 -0.32 -18.65
N ILE A 112 18.86 -0.06 -19.87
CA ILE A 112 18.03 0.67 -20.84
C ILE A 112 17.01 -0.31 -21.42
N ALA A 113 15.76 0.11 -21.48
CA ALA A 113 14.70 -0.62 -22.16
C ALA A 113 13.94 0.34 -23.09
N PRO A 114 13.89 0.08 -24.41
CA PRO A 114 12.98 0.78 -25.29
C PRO A 114 11.56 0.24 -25.07
N VAL A 115 10.61 1.14 -24.84
CA VAL A 115 9.19 0.82 -24.78
C VAL A 115 8.46 1.82 -25.66
N ASN A 116 7.99 1.35 -26.82
CA ASN A 116 7.57 2.20 -27.93
C ASN A 116 8.65 3.24 -28.23
N ASP A 117 8.28 4.53 -28.27
CA ASP A 117 9.20 5.64 -28.55
C ASP A 117 9.95 6.15 -27.31
N LEU A 118 9.68 5.59 -26.13
CA LEU A 118 10.33 6.01 -24.88
C LEU A 118 11.53 5.12 -24.56
N THR A 119 12.66 5.76 -24.28
CA THR A 119 13.85 5.09 -23.75
C THR A 119 13.85 5.21 -22.23
N LEU A 120 13.67 4.09 -21.53
CA LEU A 120 13.52 4.06 -20.08
C LEU A 120 14.81 3.59 -19.41
N LYS A 121 15.27 4.33 -18.39
CA LYS A 121 16.38 3.91 -17.52
C LYS A 121 16.34 4.65 -16.17
N PRO A 122 16.38 3.94 -15.02
CA PRO A 122 16.32 2.48 -14.88
C PRO A 122 14.89 1.96 -15.10
N TYR A 123 14.68 0.65 -15.02
CA TYR A 123 13.33 0.10 -14.81
C TYR A 123 13.29 -0.79 -13.58
N TYR A 124 12.09 -1.12 -13.12
CA TYR A 124 11.86 -1.81 -11.86
C TYR A 124 11.20 -3.17 -12.06
N LYS A 125 11.46 -4.08 -11.12
CA LYS A 125 10.82 -5.40 -11.06
C LYS A 125 10.42 -5.75 -9.64
N PHE A 126 9.29 -6.44 -9.49
CA PHE A 126 8.95 -7.08 -8.22
C PHE A 126 9.65 -8.44 -8.10
N LYS A 127 10.26 -8.71 -6.94
CA LYS A 127 10.94 -9.98 -6.63
C LYS A 127 10.16 -10.76 -5.56
N LYS A 128 10.33 -12.08 -5.55
CA LYS A 128 9.82 -12.99 -4.50
C LYS A 128 8.33 -12.80 -4.18
N LYS A 129 7.98 -12.38 -2.96
CA LYS A 129 6.59 -12.22 -2.49
C LYS A 129 5.87 -11.07 -3.20
N ALA A 130 6.56 -9.95 -3.45
CA ALA A 130 6.00 -8.82 -4.19
C ALA A 130 5.55 -9.23 -5.59
N SER A 131 6.34 -10.07 -6.26
CA SER A 131 6.00 -10.60 -7.58
C SER A 131 4.71 -11.42 -7.55
N LYS A 132 4.51 -12.25 -6.52
CA LYS A 132 3.30 -13.06 -6.35
C LYS A 132 2.07 -12.21 -6.04
N ASP A 133 2.22 -11.21 -5.18
CA ASP A 133 1.10 -10.32 -4.84
C ASP A 133 0.71 -9.44 -6.03
N PHE A 134 1.70 -9.02 -6.84
CA PHE A 134 1.44 -8.33 -8.09
C PHE A 134 0.76 -9.22 -9.14
N GLU A 135 1.20 -10.48 -9.31
CA GLU A 135 0.51 -11.45 -10.19
C GLU A 135 -0.96 -11.67 -9.79
N ARG A 136 -1.27 -11.64 -8.48
CA ARG A 136 -2.65 -11.75 -7.99
C ARG A 136 -3.46 -10.49 -8.30
N LEU A 137 -2.86 -9.32 -8.16
CA LEU A 137 -3.48 -8.05 -8.56
C LEU A 137 -3.79 -8.03 -10.07
N LEU A 138 -2.83 -8.44 -10.90
CA LEU A 138 -3.01 -8.60 -12.35
C LEU A 138 -4.11 -9.60 -12.70
N TYR A 139 -4.24 -10.67 -11.91
CA TYR A 139 -5.31 -11.65 -12.11
C TYR A 139 -6.70 -11.06 -11.81
N LEU A 140 -6.82 -10.25 -10.75
CA LEU A 140 -8.09 -9.63 -10.38
C LEU A 140 -8.54 -8.58 -11.40
N GLU A 141 -7.60 -7.79 -11.92
CA GLU A 141 -7.90 -6.70 -12.87
C GLU A 141 -8.02 -7.20 -14.32
N TYR A 142 -7.04 -7.97 -14.79
CA TYR A 142 -6.90 -8.32 -16.22
C TYR A 142 -7.10 -9.81 -16.49
N GLY A 143 -7.49 -10.60 -15.49
CA GLY A 143 -7.58 -12.05 -15.63
C GLY A 143 -6.23 -12.73 -15.90
N TYR A 144 -5.10 -12.05 -15.64
CA TYR A 144 -3.76 -12.53 -15.99
C TYR A 144 -3.47 -13.94 -15.43
N VAL A 145 -3.20 -14.88 -16.35
CA VAL A 145 -2.90 -16.28 -16.03
C VAL A 145 -1.51 -16.62 -16.55
N LYS A 146 -0.52 -16.61 -15.64
CA LYS A 146 0.73 -17.33 -15.87
C LYS A 146 0.40 -18.83 -15.97
N ASN A 147 0.94 -19.53 -16.96
CA ASN A 147 0.67 -20.93 -17.37
C ASN A 147 0.84 -22.02 -16.28
N SER A 148 0.24 -21.87 -15.10
CA SER A 148 0.22 -22.87 -14.03
C SER A 148 -1.19 -22.93 -13.42
N PHE A 149 -2.04 -23.70 -14.08
CA PHE A 149 -3.49 -23.83 -13.86
C PHE A 149 -3.86 -24.27 -12.42
N PHE A 150 -3.04 -25.10 -11.77
CA PHE A 150 -3.42 -25.81 -10.54
C PHE A 150 -3.23 -25.03 -9.21
N ARG A 151 -2.58 -23.87 -9.21
CA ARG A 151 -2.40 -23.05 -7.97
C ARG A 151 -3.46 -21.96 -7.78
N LYS A 152 -4.37 -21.79 -8.75
CA LYS A 152 -5.22 -20.60 -8.93
C LYS A 152 -6.53 -20.58 -8.15
N VAL A 153 -7.30 -21.67 -8.12
CA VAL A 153 -8.65 -21.62 -7.53
C VAL A 153 -8.59 -21.42 -6.00
N GLY A 154 -7.67 -22.10 -5.31
CA GLY A 154 -7.56 -22.00 -3.85
C GLY A 154 -7.03 -20.67 -3.33
N ASN A 155 -6.17 -19.96 -4.09
CA ASN A 155 -5.61 -18.68 -3.64
C ASN A 155 -6.51 -17.48 -3.94
N VAL A 156 -7.29 -17.53 -5.02
CA VAL A 156 -8.16 -16.42 -5.45
C VAL A 156 -9.33 -16.20 -4.50
N ILE A 157 -9.89 -17.27 -3.94
CA ILE A 157 -11.02 -17.19 -2.99
C ILE A 157 -10.58 -16.59 -1.63
N ILE A 158 -9.34 -16.82 -1.20
CA ILE A 158 -8.83 -16.37 0.12
C ILE A 158 -8.16 -14.98 0.02
N PHE A 159 -7.82 -14.52 -1.19
CA PHE A 159 -7.09 -13.27 -1.38
C PHE A 159 -7.83 -11.98 -0.97
N PRO A 160 -9.12 -11.76 -1.31
CA PRO A 160 -9.81 -10.55 -0.86
C PRO A 160 -9.88 -10.46 0.67
N PHE A 161 -9.90 -11.60 1.38
CA PHE A 161 -9.89 -11.62 2.84
C PHE A 161 -8.49 -11.37 3.41
N THR A 162 -7.43 -11.97 2.85
CA THR A 162 -6.05 -11.84 3.39
C THR A 162 -5.32 -10.55 3.00
N PHE A 163 -5.73 -9.88 1.92
CA PHE A 163 -5.12 -8.61 1.47
C PHE A 163 -5.65 -7.39 2.25
N PHE A 164 -6.91 -7.43 2.70
CA PHE A 164 -7.53 -6.38 3.52
C PHE A 164 -7.49 -6.66 5.02
N LEU A 165 -7.20 -7.90 5.45
CA LEU A 165 -6.85 -8.17 6.85
C LEU A 165 -5.42 -7.68 7.10
N SER A 166 -5.29 -6.63 7.92
CA SER A 166 -4.01 -6.13 8.43
C SER A 166 -3.33 -7.20 9.29
N ASN A 167 -2.56 -8.07 8.64
CA ASN A 167 -1.56 -8.84 9.37
C ASN A 167 -0.50 -7.84 9.83
N GLU A 168 -0.41 -7.63 11.15
CA GLU A 168 0.67 -6.87 11.79
C GLU A 168 1.98 -7.18 11.08
N SER A 169 2.59 -6.16 10.50
CA SER A 169 3.86 -6.32 9.82
C SER A 169 4.88 -6.85 10.83
N SER A 170 5.91 -7.56 10.36
CA SER A 170 7.01 -7.97 11.24
C SER A 170 7.64 -6.76 11.96
N TYR A 171 7.51 -5.58 11.39
CA TYR A 171 7.92 -4.30 11.96
C TYR A 171 6.99 -3.86 13.10
N ASP A 172 5.66 -3.93 12.93
CA ASP A 172 4.69 -3.61 14.00
C ASP A 172 4.84 -4.53 15.22
N LYS A 173 5.12 -5.81 14.98
CA LYS A 173 5.43 -6.78 16.05
C LYS A 173 6.70 -6.42 16.79
N ALA A 174 7.72 -5.91 16.09
CA ALA A 174 8.95 -5.44 16.71
C ALA A 174 8.70 -4.17 17.53
N ILE A 175 7.95 -3.21 17.00
CA ILE A 175 7.55 -1.98 17.70
C ILE A 175 6.75 -2.30 18.97
N LYS A 176 5.74 -3.16 18.89
CA LYS A 176 4.96 -3.58 20.07
C LYS A 176 5.83 -4.29 21.12
N LYS A 177 6.82 -5.07 20.69
CA LYS A 177 7.80 -5.67 21.61
C LYS A 177 8.64 -4.59 22.30
N MET A 178 9.16 -3.62 21.56
CA MET A 178 9.94 -2.51 22.11
C MET A 178 9.11 -1.67 23.10
N GLN A 179 7.88 -1.30 22.72
CA GLN A 179 6.97 -0.56 23.60
C GLN A 179 6.61 -1.32 24.89
N LYS A 180 6.51 -2.66 24.82
CA LYS A 180 6.28 -3.48 26.00
C LYS A 180 7.51 -3.53 26.92
N VAL A 181 8.71 -3.57 26.34
CA VAL A 181 9.97 -3.48 27.10
C VAL A 181 10.09 -2.11 27.77
N GLU A 182 9.81 -1.03 27.04
CA GLU A 182 9.86 0.35 27.54
C GLU A 182 8.87 0.58 28.69
N LYS A 183 7.63 0.10 28.56
CA LYS A 183 6.64 0.12 29.67
C LYS A 183 7.11 -0.65 30.90
N ASN A 184 7.79 -1.77 30.71
CA ASN A 184 8.33 -2.56 31.83
C ASN A 184 9.50 -1.84 32.51
N ILE A 185 10.39 -1.20 31.74
CA ILE A 185 11.49 -0.38 32.26
C ILE A 185 10.92 0.81 33.05
N GLN A 186 9.94 1.53 32.50
CA GLN A 186 9.28 2.65 33.19
C GLN A 186 8.61 2.20 34.49
N LYS A 187 7.93 1.04 34.48
CA LYS A 187 7.30 0.47 35.67
C LYS A 187 8.32 0.11 36.75
N GLN A 188 9.47 -0.45 36.35
CA GLN A 188 10.56 -0.74 37.28
C GLN A 188 11.16 0.54 37.85
N GLN A 189 11.45 1.53 37.01
CA GLN A 189 11.96 2.83 37.45
C GLN A 189 11.02 3.53 38.44
N ASN A 190 9.72 3.53 38.17
CA ASN A 190 8.71 4.08 39.09
C ASN A 190 8.65 3.29 40.41
N ALA A 191 8.80 1.96 40.37
CA ALA A 191 8.87 1.14 41.58
C ALA A 191 10.14 1.47 42.40
N TYR A 192 11.30 1.63 41.76
CA TYR A 192 12.53 2.05 42.43
C TYR A 192 12.42 3.44 43.04
N GLN A 193 11.80 4.40 42.33
CA GLN A 193 11.53 5.74 42.88
C GLN A 193 10.59 5.70 44.08
N SER A 194 9.57 4.83 44.08
CA SER A 194 8.68 4.68 45.23
C SER A 194 9.33 4.06 46.47
N ILE A 195 10.40 3.27 46.28
CA ILE A 195 11.18 2.66 47.37
C ILE A 195 12.30 3.60 47.85
N ALA A 196 12.88 4.39 46.94
CA ALA A 196 13.95 5.34 47.22
C ALA A 196 13.46 6.73 47.68
N SER A 197 12.13 6.96 47.71
CA SER A 197 11.55 8.19 48.27
C SER A 197 11.75 8.17 49.78
N PRO A 198 12.49 9.12 50.39
CA PRO A 198 12.67 9.13 51.83
C PRO A 198 11.32 9.38 52.51
N LEU A 199 11.04 8.60 53.56
CA LEU A 199 9.96 8.90 54.50
C LEU A 199 10.28 10.26 55.15
N LEU A 200 9.63 11.31 54.67
CA LEU A 200 9.53 12.61 55.36
C LEU A 200 8.47 12.53 56.44
#